data_AF-A0A0V8HZX7-F1
#
_entry.id   AF-A0A0V8HZX7-F1
#
_cell.length_a   1.000
_cell.length_b   1.000
_cell.length_c   1.000
_cell.angle_alpha   90.00
_cell.angle_beta   90.00
_cell.angle_gamma   90.00
#
_symmetry.space_group_name_H-M   'P 1'
#
loop_
_entity.id
_entity.type
_entity.pdbx_description
1 polymer ?
#
loop_
_entity_poly.entity_id
_entity_poly.type
_entity_poly.pdbx_seq_one_letter_code
_entity_poly.pdbx_strand_id
1 'polypeptide(L)'
;MQVRSLKADSVKVKGRHKLAGAALLAGALMLGTAPFAAAAPTSSGDEIESIKISSGSAESAIDYWTVDRMKAAKSADSLVAGKSGSSAKVDTNKATKVPGHAAKKNAAKTNFKAGGKTRGQVAPVSHIGKVFFTLGGQDYVCSGNAVVSANESTVSTAGHCLNEGPGAFATRWVFAPAYENGKTPYGTFAATELVTTSEWSNDGDITYDTGFAVVSNSSGSTLTDTVGASGVAFNQPRGEYYTAFGYPAASPFNGETLQSCAGSASADPFGQSQSQGISCNMTGGSSGGPWFLGSGSSSYQNSVNSFGYNSVRNTMFGPYWGSVIQQAYQNAQN
;
A
#
# COMPACT_ATOMS: atom_id res chain seq x y z
N MET A 1 -62.93 49.83 -40.20
CA MET A 1 -62.46 50.22 -41.54
C MET A 1 -61.82 48.99 -42.17
N GLN A 2 -62.42 48.49 -43.26
CA GLN A 2 -62.04 47.25 -43.96
C GLN A 2 -60.63 47.33 -44.53
N VAL A 3 -59.96 46.18 -44.70
CA VAL A 3 -59.50 45.63 -46.00
C VAL A 3 -58.95 44.19 -45.81
N ARG A 4 -59.49 43.26 -46.61
CA ARG A 4 -58.96 42.06 -47.33
C ARG A 4 -57.66 41.38 -46.85
N SER A 5 -57.35 40.11 -47.10
CA SER A 5 -57.95 38.85 -47.57
C SER A 5 -56.72 37.91 -47.70
N LEU A 6 -56.85 36.61 -47.41
CA LEU A 6 -56.36 35.51 -48.26
C LEU A 6 -56.69 34.14 -47.64
N LYS A 7 -56.92 33.18 -48.54
CA LYS A 7 -57.51 31.85 -48.34
C LYS A 7 -56.52 30.79 -47.84
N ALA A 8 -57.16 29.74 -47.33
CA ALA A 8 -56.73 28.39 -46.93
C ALA A 8 -55.53 27.76 -47.63
N ASP A 9 -54.80 26.92 -46.88
CA ASP A 9 -54.76 25.48 -47.19
C ASP A 9 -54.48 24.60 -45.96
N SER A 10 -54.98 23.38 -46.04
CA SER A 10 -55.18 22.43 -44.95
C SER A 10 -54.05 21.41 -44.88
N VAL A 11 -53.51 21.08 -43.70
CA VAL A 11 -53.08 19.71 -43.38
C VAL A 11 -53.30 19.42 -41.89
N LYS A 12 -53.91 18.26 -41.65
CA LYS A 12 -54.45 17.73 -40.40
C LYS A 12 -53.52 16.63 -39.91
N VAL A 13 -52.90 16.76 -38.74
CA VAL A 13 -52.41 15.59 -37.98
C VAL A 13 -52.68 15.76 -36.49
N LYS A 14 -53.41 14.76 -35.96
CA LYS A 14 -53.82 14.52 -34.58
C LYS A 14 -52.58 14.42 -33.66
N GLY A 15 -52.61 14.93 -32.44
CA GLY A 15 -53.12 14.14 -31.32
C GLY A 15 -53.07 14.85 -29.96
N ARG A 16 -54.28 15.13 -29.46
CA ARG A 16 -54.83 15.19 -28.08
C ARG A 16 -53.82 15.06 -26.91
N HIS A 17 -53.63 16.07 -26.06
CA HIS A 17 -54.51 16.58 -24.98
C HIS A 17 -54.62 15.72 -23.71
N LYS A 18 -53.96 16.25 -22.66
CA LYS A 18 -54.46 16.62 -21.32
C LYS A 18 -55.00 15.54 -20.37
N LEU A 19 -54.42 15.62 -19.17
CA LEU A 19 -54.95 15.22 -17.86
C LEU A 19 -56.44 15.54 -17.68
N ALA A 20 -57.18 14.65 -17.00
CA ALA A 20 -57.74 14.89 -15.66
C ALA A 20 -58.70 13.76 -15.22
N GLY A 21 -58.53 13.30 -13.98
CA GLY A 21 -59.64 13.20 -13.02
C GLY A 21 -60.37 11.86 -12.82
N ALA A 22 -60.43 11.48 -11.54
CA ALA A 22 -61.55 10.84 -10.81
C ALA A 22 -61.61 9.29 -10.67
N ALA A 23 -61.18 8.87 -9.48
CA ALA A 23 -61.93 8.14 -8.45
C ALA A 23 -62.58 6.75 -8.73
N LEU A 24 -62.01 5.76 -8.02
CA LEU A 24 -62.64 4.74 -7.15
C LEU A 24 -63.76 3.84 -7.71
N LEU A 25 -63.49 2.53 -7.84
CA LEU A 25 -64.01 1.48 -6.94
C LEU A 25 -63.65 0.05 -7.41
N ALA A 26 -63.18 -0.73 -6.44
CA ALA A 26 -63.38 -2.17 -6.23
C ALA A 26 -62.92 -3.21 -7.28
N GLY A 27 -61.88 -3.96 -6.88
CA GLY A 27 -62.01 -5.41 -6.71
C GLY A 27 -61.61 -6.31 -7.88
N ALA A 28 -60.40 -6.87 -7.82
CA ALA A 28 -60.17 -8.31 -7.92
C ALA A 28 -58.67 -8.60 -7.70
N LEU A 29 -58.40 -9.31 -6.62
CA LEU A 29 -57.11 -9.84 -6.23
C LEU A 29 -56.74 -10.99 -7.19
N MET A 30 -55.69 -10.84 -7.98
CA MET A 30 -54.95 -11.96 -8.56
C MET A 30 -53.48 -11.76 -8.26
N LEU A 31 -52.97 -12.55 -7.31
CA LEU A 31 -51.56 -12.64 -6.94
C LEU A 31 -50.76 -13.23 -8.10
N GLY A 32 -50.29 -12.37 -8.99
CA GLY A 32 -49.15 -12.68 -9.85
C GLY A 32 -47.87 -12.34 -9.09
N THR A 33 -47.24 -13.32 -8.47
CA THR A 33 -45.85 -13.17 -8.01
C THR A 33 -44.95 -13.14 -9.24
N ALA A 34 -44.79 -11.96 -9.84
CA ALA A 34 -43.61 -11.72 -10.65
C ALA A 34 -42.40 -11.88 -9.72
N PRO A 35 -41.43 -12.76 -10.02
CA PRO A 35 -40.19 -12.71 -9.30
C PRO A 35 -39.62 -11.33 -9.57
N PHE A 36 -39.62 -10.46 -8.56
CA PHE A 36 -38.62 -9.42 -8.48
C PHE A 36 -37.31 -10.20 -8.51
N ALA A 37 -36.69 -10.28 -9.69
CA ALA A 37 -35.26 -10.46 -9.76
C ALA A 37 -34.71 -9.26 -8.99
N ALA A 38 -34.53 -9.46 -7.69
CA ALA A 38 -33.64 -8.63 -6.91
C ALA A 38 -32.34 -8.71 -7.70
N ALA A 39 -31.99 -7.62 -8.38
CA ALA A 39 -30.63 -7.44 -8.82
C ALA A 39 -29.82 -7.71 -7.56
N ALA A 40 -29.08 -8.83 -7.56
CA ALA A 40 -28.10 -9.07 -6.53
C ALA A 40 -27.29 -7.77 -6.44
N PRO A 41 -27.00 -7.25 -5.22
CA PRO A 41 -26.06 -6.15 -5.13
C PRO A 41 -24.83 -6.61 -5.91
N THR A 42 -24.55 -5.92 -7.01
CA THR A 42 -23.26 -6.03 -7.67
C THR A 42 -22.26 -5.67 -6.59
N SER A 43 -21.58 -6.69 -6.04
CA SER A 43 -20.32 -6.48 -5.35
C SER A 43 -19.46 -5.71 -6.34
N SER A 44 -19.29 -4.42 -6.10
CA SER A 44 -18.27 -3.64 -6.77
C SER A 44 -16.95 -4.35 -6.49
N GLY A 45 -16.41 -5.07 -7.49
CA GLY A 45 -15.07 -5.64 -7.40
C GLY A 45 -14.11 -4.51 -7.03
N ASP A 46 -13.30 -4.65 -5.99
CA ASP A 46 -12.17 -5.59 -5.91
C ASP A 46 -11.14 -5.34 -7.02
N GLU A 47 -10.95 -4.09 -7.47
CA GLU A 47 -9.80 -3.79 -8.32
C GLU A 47 -8.58 -3.53 -7.41
N ILE A 48 -7.67 -4.50 -7.46
CA ILE A 48 -6.28 -4.39 -7.01
C ILE A 48 -5.46 -4.17 -8.28
N GLU A 49 -4.54 -3.21 -8.28
CA GLU A 49 -3.66 -2.98 -9.42
C GLU A 49 -2.36 -3.78 -9.26
N SER A 50 -1.93 -4.45 -10.33
CA SER A 50 -0.62 -5.08 -10.36
C SER A 50 0.07 -5.00 -11.73
N ILE A 51 1.40 -5.15 -11.70
CA ILE A 51 2.22 -5.34 -12.89
C ILE A 51 3.15 -6.53 -12.70
N LYS A 52 3.19 -7.42 -13.69
CA LYS A 52 4.17 -8.50 -13.77
C LYS A 52 5.45 -8.00 -14.43
N ILE A 53 6.58 -8.38 -13.86
CA ILE A 53 7.93 -8.05 -14.31
C ILE A 53 8.57 -9.33 -14.85
N SER A 54 9.10 -9.26 -16.07
CA SER A 54 9.76 -10.42 -16.68
C SER A 54 11.01 -10.83 -15.90
N SER A 55 11.38 -12.11 -15.93
CA SER A 55 12.61 -12.59 -15.27
C SER A 55 13.85 -11.84 -15.75
N GLY A 56 13.98 -11.58 -17.06
CA GLY A 56 15.10 -10.82 -17.60
C GLY A 56 15.16 -9.37 -17.10
N SER A 57 14.00 -8.73 -16.89
CA SER A 57 13.93 -7.40 -16.27
C SER A 57 14.29 -7.43 -14.78
N ALA A 58 13.87 -8.46 -14.06
CA ALA A 58 14.20 -8.67 -12.66
C ALA A 58 15.71 -8.91 -12.48
N GLU A 59 16.32 -9.79 -13.29
CA GLU A 59 17.77 -10.03 -13.31
C GLU A 59 18.55 -8.74 -13.64
N SER A 60 18.12 -8.02 -14.67
CA SER A 60 18.73 -6.73 -15.03
C SER A 60 18.63 -5.69 -13.91
N ALA A 61 17.60 -5.76 -13.07
CA ALA A 61 17.46 -4.87 -11.92
C ALA A 61 18.54 -5.16 -10.86
N ILE A 62 18.86 -6.43 -10.62
CA ILE A 62 19.92 -6.83 -9.68
C ILE A 62 21.26 -6.24 -10.13
N ASP A 63 21.60 -6.39 -11.41
CA ASP A 63 22.86 -5.87 -11.98
C ASP A 63 22.90 -4.34 -12.03
N TYR A 64 21.74 -3.70 -12.19
CA TYR A 64 21.64 -2.24 -12.22
C TYR A 64 22.07 -1.61 -10.90
N TRP A 65 21.71 -2.21 -9.76
CA TRP A 65 21.95 -1.62 -8.44
C TRP A 65 23.34 -1.94 -7.90
N THR A 66 24.32 -1.14 -8.32
CA THR A 66 25.64 -1.11 -7.67
C THR A 66 25.57 -0.42 -6.31
N VAL A 67 26.57 -0.66 -5.45
CA VAL A 67 26.70 0.03 -4.16
C VAL A 67 26.68 1.56 -4.31
N ASP A 68 27.28 2.09 -5.37
CA ASP A 68 27.31 3.53 -5.61
C ASP A 68 25.92 4.06 -5.99
N ARG A 69 25.16 3.34 -6.80
CA ARG A 69 23.77 3.69 -7.12
C ARG A 69 22.85 3.60 -5.91
N MET A 70 23.02 2.56 -5.10
CA MET A 70 22.29 2.41 -3.84
C MET A 70 22.54 3.62 -2.91
N LYS A 71 23.79 4.07 -2.78
CA LYS A 71 24.14 5.25 -1.97
C LYS A 71 23.65 6.57 -2.56
N ALA A 72 23.56 6.66 -3.88
CA ALA A 72 23.14 7.89 -4.58
C ALA A 72 21.62 8.04 -4.72
N ALA A 73 20.85 6.98 -4.48
CA ALA A 73 19.39 6.98 -4.62
C ALA A 73 18.73 7.92 -3.61
N LYS A 74 17.68 8.62 -4.05
CA LYS A 74 17.02 9.70 -3.30
C LYS A 74 15.97 9.15 -2.34
N SER A 75 15.69 9.84 -1.25
CA SER A 75 14.53 9.50 -0.42
C SER A 75 13.22 9.74 -1.18
N ALA A 76 12.22 8.90 -0.91
CA ALA A 76 10.92 8.95 -1.57
C ALA A 76 9.93 10.00 -1.01
N ASP A 77 10.35 10.91 -0.12
CA ASP A 77 9.46 11.88 0.56
C ASP A 77 8.64 12.72 -0.43
N SER A 78 9.26 13.14 -1.54
CA SER A 78 8.60 13.98 -2.53
C SER A 78 7.47 13.25 -3.26
N LEU A 79 7.46 11.91 -3.24
CA LEU A 79 6.46 11.11 -3.92
C LEU A 79 5.11 11.16 -3.22
N VAL A 80 5.04 11.53 -1.95
CA VAL A 80 3.79 11.69 -1.17
C VAL A 80 3.44 13.15 -0.87
N ALA A 81 4.27 14.10 -1.32
CA ALA A 81 4.05 15.51 -1.06
C ALA A 81 2.72 16.00 -1.65
N GLY A 82 1.86 16.55 -0.80
CA GLY A 82 0.56 17.08 -1.20
C GLY A 82 -0.53 16.03 -1.45
N LYS A 83 -0.24 14.74 -1.25
CA LYS A 83 -1.29 13.71 -1.28
C LYS A 83 -2.14 13.78 -0.02
N SER A 84 -3.42 13.50 -0.20
CA SER A 84 -4.42 13.42 0.85
C SER A 84 -5.28 12.20 0.58
N GLY A 85 -6.09 11.81 1.55
CA GLY A 85 -6.97 10.67 1.42
C GLY A 85 -8.40 10.98 1.79
N SER A 86 -9.25 9.98 1.64
CA SER A 86 -10.62 10.06 2.11
C SER A 86 -10.69 10.12 3.64
N SER A 87 -11.52 11.03 4.15
CA SER A 87 -11.92 11.05 5.56
C SER A 87 -13.02 10.03 5.87
N ALA A 88 -13.56 9.36 4.83
CA ALA A 88 -14.51 8.27 5.01
C ALA A 88 -13.86 7.13 5.80
N LYS A 89 -14.69 6.40 6.55
CA LYS A 89 -14.22 5.22 7.27
C LYS A 89 -13.75 4.18 6.27
N VAL A 90 -12.56 3.64 6.51
CA VAL A 90 -12.03 2.47 5.80
C VAL A 90 -12.87 1.23 6.09
N ASP A 91 -13.02 0.38 5.09
CA ASP A 91 -13.72 -0.90 5.25
C ASP A 91 -12.96 -1.84 6.19
N THR A 92 -13.72 -2.44 7.10
CA THR A 92 -13.20 -3.34 8.12
C THR A 92 -13.98 -4.64 8.14
N ASN A 93 -13.24 -5.73 8.28
CA ASN A 93 -13.78 -7.08 8.48
C ASN A 93 -13.37 -7.62 9.86
N LYS A 94 -13.58 -8.91 10.10
CA LYS A 94 -13.09 -9.56 11.32
C LYS A 94 -11.57 -9.43 11.43
N ALA A 95 -11.11 -9.03 12.61
CA ALA A 95 -9.70 -9.00 12.98
C ALA A 95 -9.02 -10.33 12.64
N THR A 96 -7.95 -10.26 11.85
CA THR A 96 -7.24 -11.44 11.33
C THR A 96 -5.75 -11.32 11.63
N LYS A 97 -5.11 -12.43 12.00
CA LYS A 97 -3.66 -12.55 12.20
C LYS A 97 -3.16 -13.80 11.47
N VAL A 98 -2.12 -13.65 10.67
CA VAL A 98 -1.42 -14.76 10.00
C VAL A 98 -0.04 -14.90 10.64
N PRO A 99 0.27 -16.03 11.31
CA PRO A 99 1.55 -16.22 12.00
C PRO A 99 2.75 -16.12 11.06
N GLY A 100 3.84 -15.54 11.55
CA GLY A 100 5.10 -15.45 10.81
C GLY A 100 5.84 -16.78 10.73
N HIS A 101 6.92 -16.78 9.94
CA HIS A 101 7.83 -17.92 9.77
C HIS A 101 9.26 -17.49 10.10
N ALA A 102 9.96 -18.29 10.91
CA ALA A 102 11.38 -18.06 11.15
C ALA A 102 12.23 -18.52 9.96
N ALA A 103 13.37 -17.87 9.72
CA ALA A 103 14.34 -18.32 8.73
C ALA A 103 14.79 -19.76 9.02
N LYS A 104 15.10 -20.54 7.98
CA LYS A 104 15.67 -21.89 8.16
C LYS A 104 17.05 -21.79 8.83
N LYS A 105 17.38 -22.72 9.75
CA LYS A 105 18.62 -22.69 10.56
C LYS A 105 19.94 -22.66 9.76
N ASN A 106 19.89 -23.03 8.48
CA ASN A 106 21.03 -23.07 7.55
C ASN A 106 21.08 -21.84 6.62
N ALA A 107 20.12 -20.91 6.70
CA ALA A 107 20.24 -19.62 6.05
C ALA A 107 21.47 -18.88 6.62
N ALA A 108 22.17 -18.15 5.75
CA ALA A 108 23.45 -17.51 6.09
C ALA A 108 23.37 -16.78 7.44
N LYS A 109 24.05 -17.32 8.46
CA LYS A 109 24.13 -16.68 9.77
C LYS A 109 25.08 -15.51 9.64
N THR A 110 24.54 -14.29 9.56
CA THR A 110 25.36 -13.09 9.59
C THR A 110 25.48 -12.59 11.01
N ASN A 111 26.72 -12.58 11.52
CA ASN A 111 27.07 -11.93 12.77
C ASN A 111 27.03 -10.42 12.56
N PHE A 112 25.88 -9.79 12.81
CA PHE A 112 25.77 -8.33 12.82
C PHE A 112 26.60 -7.79 14.00
N LYS A 113 27.70 -7.10 13.70
CA LYS A 113 28.43 -6.33 14.72
C LYS A 113 27.68 -5.01 14.89
N ALA A 114 27.14 -4.77 16.08
CA ALA A 114 26.46 -3.50 16.39
C ALA A 114 27.40 -2.31 16.13
N GLY A 115 27.05 -1.48 15.13
CA GLY A 115 27.70 -0.20 14.88
C GLY A 115 27.44 0.82 16.01
N GLY A 116 28.24 1.89 16.06
CA GLY A 116 28.16 2.93 17.09
C GLY A 116 26.75 3.53 17.19
N LYS A 117 26.16 3.53 18.39
CA LYS A 117 24.74 3.78 18.63
C LYS A 117 24.40 5.27 18.59
N THR A 118 23.70 5.71 17.56
CA THR A 118 22.84 6.91 17.66
C THR A 118 21.49 6.54 18.27
N ARG A 119 20.77 7.51 18.85
CA ARG A 119 19.45 7.26 19.45
C ARG A 119 18.46 6.85 18.35
N GLY A 120 18.04 5.58 18.35
CA GLY A 120 17.10 5.01 17.38
C GLY A 120 17.71 3.92 16.49
N GLN A 121 19.04 3.86 16.38
CA GLN A 121 19.71 2.84 15.60
C GLN A 121 19.59 1.47 16.27
N VAL A 122 19.22 0.47 15.48
CA VAL A 122 19.09 -0.92 15.91
C VAL A 122 19.99 -1.82 15.05
N ALA A 123 20.28 -3.02 15.55
CA ALA A 123 20.95 -4.02 14.73
C ALA A 123 20.04 -4.40 13.53
N PRO A 124 20.60 -4.74 12.36
CA PRO A 124 19.82 -5.23 11.24
C PRO A 124 18.97 -6.45 11.62
N VAL A 125 17.76 -6.52 11.08
CA VAL A 125 16.81 -7.61 11.28
C VAL A 125 16.64 -8.32 9.94
N SER A 126 16.76 -9.65 9.90
CA SER A 126 16.85 -10.42 8.65
C SER A 126 15.72 -10.13 7.67
N HIS A 127 14.47 -10.10 8.15
CA HIS A 127 13.29 -9.88 7.32
C HIS A 127 13.00 -8.41 7.01
N ILE A 128 13.69 -7.45 7.65
CA ILE A 128 13.54 -6.01 7.37
C ILE A 128 14.67 -5.59 6.44
N GLY A 129 14.36 -4.84 5.38
CA GLY A 129 15.36 -4.47 4.39
C GLY A 129 15.16 -3.09 3.79
N LYS A 130 16.19 -2.66 3.08
CA LYS A 130 16.17 -1.43 2.29
C LYS A 130 15.64 -1.76 0.89
N VAL A 131 14.85 -0.87 0.32
CA VAL A 131 14.27 -1.00 -1.01
C VAL A 131 14.92 0.02 -1.93
N PHE A 132 15.24 -0.38 -3.16
CA PHE A 132 15.76 0.50 -4.21
C PHE A 132 14.91 0.33 -5.47
N PHE A 133 14.55 1.42 -6.13
CA PHE A 133 13.67 1.38 -7.29
C PHE A 133 13.85 2.61 -8.18
N THR A 134 13.48 2.50 -9.45
CA THR A 134 13.42 3.62 -10.38
C THR A 134 11.96 3.97 -10.66
N LEU A 135 11.56 5.23 -10.43
CA LEU A 135 10.22 5.76 -10.71
C LEU A 135 10.33 7.12 -11.41
N GLY A 136 9.53 7.37 -12.45
CA GLY A 136 9.66 8.61 -13.24
C GLY A 136 11.08 8.87 -13.79
N GLY A 137 11.85 7.80 -14.04
CA GLY A 137 13.26 7.89 -14.47
C GLY A 137 14.27 8.30 -13.38
N GLN A 138 13.86 8.38 -12.12
CA GLN A 138 14.72 8.71 -10.97
C GLN A 138 14.89 7.52 -10.04
N ASP A 139 16.08 7.38 -9.48
CA ASP A 139 16.43 6.32 -8.53
C ASP A 139 16.09 6.75 -7.09
N TYR A 140 15.31 5.93 -6.41
CA TYR A 140 14.79 6.17 -5.07
C TYR A 140 15.12 5.04 -4.10
N VAL A 141 15.08 5.37 -2.80
CA VAL A 141 15.16 4.43 -1.70
C VAL A 141 13.89 4.47 -0.84
N CYS A 142 13.51 3.29 -0.39
CA CYS A 142 12.48 3.05 0.62
C CYS A 142 12.99 1.97 1.59
N SER A 143 12.07 1.45 2.40
CA SER A 143 12.22 0.30 3.27
C SER A 143 11.11 -0.71 2.96
N GLY A 144 11.29 -1.93 3.41
CA GLY A 144 10.30 -2.99 3.28
C GLY A 144 10.52 -4.11 4.28
N ASN A 145 9.58 -5.05 4.30
CA ASN A 145 9.64 -6.19 5.20
C ASN A 145 9.11 -7.46 4.51
N ALA A 146 9.87 -8.56 4.60
CA ALA A 146 9.42 -9.88 4.18
C ALA A 146 8.26 -10.32 5.09
N VAL A 147 7.11 -10.63 4.49
CA VAL A 147 5.88 -11.00 5.19
C VAL A 147 5.44 -12.40 4.80
N VAL A 148 4.83 -13.11 5.75
CA VAL A 148 4.35 -14.48 5.53
C VAL A 148 3.43 -14.51 4.31
N SER A 149 3.64 -15.49 3.43
CA SER A 149 2.93 -15.62 2.16
C SER A 149 2.98 -17.06 1.68
N ALA A 150 1.96 -17.51 0.94
CA ALA A 150 1.94 -18.85 0.36
C ALA A 150 3.04 -19.05 -0.69
N ASN A 151 3.37 -18.00 -1.45
CA ASN A 151 4.49 -18.02 -2.41
C ASN A 151 5.88 -17.84 -1.77
N GLU A 152 5.95 -17.65 -0.45
CA GLU A 152 7.19 -17.44 0.32
C GLU A 152 8.06 -16.25 -0.13
N SER A 153 7.53 -15.35 -0.95
CA SER A 153 8.30 -14.35 -1.69
C SER A 153 7.68 -12.95 -1.67
N THR A 154 6.85 -12.65 -0.68
CA THR A 154 6.17 -11.35 -0.58
C THR A 154 6.89 -10.38 0.37
N VAL A 155 7.12 -9.15 -0.10
CA VAL A 155 7.62 -8.00 0.66
C VAL A 155 6.50 -6.97 0.79
N SER A 156 6.19 -6.54 2.01
CA SER A 156 5.34 -5.36 2.25
C SER A 156 6.17 -4.07 2.20
N THR A 157 5.57 -3.03 1.64
CA THR A 157 6.13 -1.66 1.57
C THR A 157 4.98 -0.64 1.44
N ALA A 158 5.30 0.65 1.23
CA ALA A 158 4.30 1.67 0.94
C ALA A 158 3.95 1.64 -0.55
N GLY A 159 2.74 2.05 -0.92
CA GLY A 159 2.31 2.13 -2.32
C GLY A 159 3.22 3.05 -3.13
N HIS A 160 3.59 4.21 -2.58
CA HIS A 160 4.51 5.16 -3.22
C HIS A 160 5.94 4.64 -3.41
N CYS A 161 6.30 3.53 -2.75
CA CYS A 161 7.59 2.86 -2.94
C CYS A 161 7.59 1.91 -4.15
N LEU A 162 6.45 1.77 -4.84
CA LEU A 162 6.32 0.91 -6.03
C LEU A 162 5.37 1.43 -7.12
N ASN A 163 4.67 2.54 -6.90
CA ASN A 163 3.74 3.15 -7.86
C ASN A 163 3.66 4.69 -7.64
N GLU A 164 3.49 5.48 -8.71
CA GLU A 164 3.41 6.96 -8.66
C GLU A 164 2.23 7.51 -7.83
N GLY A 165 1.13 6.76 -7.79
CA GLY A 165 -0.06 7.01 -6.99
C GLY A 165 -0.69 8.38 -7.22
N PRO A 166 -1.21 8.72 -8.41
CA PRO A 166 -1.51 7.79 -9.47
C PRO A 166 -0.44 7.74 -10.56
N GLY A 167 -0.42 6.65 -11.31
CA GLY A 167 0.39 6.53 -12.50
C GLY A 167 1.13 5.20 -12.61
N ALA A 168 2.34 5.26 -13.15
CA ALA A 168 3.11 4.08 -13.49
C ALA A 168 3.65 3.36 -12.25
N PHE A 169 3.84 2.05 -12.38
CA PHE A 169 4.61 1.26 -11.44
C PHE A 169 6.11 1.51 -11.58
N ALA A 170 6.82 1.28 -10.49
CA ALA A 170 8.27 1.34 -10.43
C ALA A 170 8.90 0.27 -11.34
N THR A 171 10.09 0.61 -11.84
CA THR A 171 10.97 -0.32 -12.53
C THR A 171 12.21 -0.57 -11.67
N ARG A 172 12.97 -1.61 -12.01
CA ARG A 172 14.22 -1.96 -11.30
C ARG A 172 14.04 -2.06 -9.79
N TRP A 173 12.90 -2.56 -9.33
CA TRP A 173 12.60 -2.64 -7.91
C TRP A 173 13.35 -3.83 -7.27
N VAL A 174 14.16 -3.56 -6.25
CA VAL A 174 14.90 -4.59 -5.50
C VAL A 174 14.79 -4.39 -3.99
N PHE A 175 14.75 -5.51 -3.27
CA PHE A 175 14.77 -5.59 -1.82
C PHE A 175 16.12 -6.12 -1.32
N ALA A 176 16.70 -5.44 -0.34
CA ALA A 176 17.98 -5.78 0.30
C ALA A 176 17.75 -6.08 1.80
N PRO A 177 17.48 -7.34 2.17
CA PRO A 177 17.24 -7.72 3.56
C PRO A 177 18.47 -7.50 4.43
N ALA A 178 18.26 -6.99 5.64
CA ALA A 178 19.29 -6.65 6.62
C ALA A 178 20.45 -5.80 6.05
N TYR A 179 20.12 -4.88 5.14
CA TYR A 179 21.07 -3.93 4.60
C TYR A 179 21.79 -3.16 5.71
N GLU A 180 23.10 -2.99 5.60
CA GLU A 180 23.89 -2.16 6.51
C GLU A 180 25.16 -1.64 5.83
N ASN A 181 25.30 -0.32 5.72
CA ASN A 181 26.49 0.35 5.17
C ASN A 181 26.93 -0.19 3.80
N GLY A 182 26.01 -0.32 2.85
CA GLY A 182 26.25 -0.88 1.51
C GLY A 182 26.34 -2.41 1.45
N LYS A 183 26.24 -3.12 2.58
CA LYS A 183 26.30 -4.59 2.61
C LYS A 183 24.90 -5.19 2.46
N THR A 184 24.82 -6.21 1.61
CA THR A 184 23.61 -7.01 1.34
C THR A 184 23.88 -8.46 1.76
N PRO A 185 23.84 -8.78 3.08
CA PRO A 185 24.28 -10.08 3.59
C PRO A 185 23.51 -11.28 3.03
N TYR A 186 22.27 -11.06 2.58
CA TYR A 186 21.40 -12.06 1.97
C TYR A 186 21.26 -11.87 0.45
N GLY A 187 22.10 -11.03 -0.16
CA GLY A 187 21.95 -10.57 -1.54
C GLY A 187 20.77 -9.60 -1.69
N THR A 188 20.35 -9.40 -2.94
CA THR A 188 19.17 -8.62 -3.30
C THR A 188 18.15 -9.50 -4.02
N PHE A 189 16.88 -9.15 -3.85
CA PHE A 189 15.73 -9.86 -4.42
C PHE A 189 14.97 -8.87 -5.30
N ALA A 190 14.89 -9.15 -6.61
CA ALA A 190 14.20 -8.27 -7.55
C ALA A 190 12.70 -8.59 -7.63
N ALA A 191 11.86 -7.57 -7.80
CA ALA A 191 10.44 -7.79 -7.98
C ALA A 191 10.15 -8.53 -9.30
N THR A 192 9.27 -9.53 -9.21
CA THR A 192 8.62 -10.21 -10.34
C THR A 192 7.16 -9.78 -10.48
N GLU A 193 6.57 -9.19 -9.43
CA GLU A 193 5.26 -8.54 -9.47
C GLU A 193 5.20 -7.42 -8.44
N LEU A 194 4.55 -6.31 -8.79
CA LEU A 194 4.25 -5.21 -7.87
C LEU A 194 2.74 -5.06 -7.78
N VAL A 195 2.22 -4.97 -6.56
CA VAL A 195 0.78 -4.98 -6.25
C VAL A 195 0.47 -3.81 -5.33
N THR A 196 -0.61 -3.07 -5.59
CA THR A 196 -1.13 -2.03 -4.70
C THR A 196 -2.65 -1.91 -4.83
N THR A 197 -3.26 -1.19 -3.92
CA THR A 197 -4.69 -0.85 -3.97
C THR A 197 -5.01 0.05 -5.17
N SER A 198 -6.19 -0.07 -5.78
CA SER A 198 -6.61 0.85 -6.84
C SER A 198 -6.80 2.27 -6.31
N GLU A 199 -7.21 2.46 -5.05
CA GLU A 199 -7.31 3.78 -4.41
C GLU A 199 -5.96 4.49 -4.36
N TRP A 200 -4.86 3.75 -4.15
CA TRP A 200 -3.53 4.32 -4.28
C TRP A 200 -3.17 4.56 -5.74
N SER A 201 -3.25 3.53 -6.59
CA SER A 201 -2.72 3.58 -7.97
C SER A 201 -3.48 4.53 -8.90
N ASN A 202 -4.77 4.75 -8.65
CA ASN A 202 -5.63 5.53 -9.53
C ASN A 202 -5.92 6.93 -8.97
N ASP A 203 -5.93 7.10 -7.65
CA ASP A 203 -6.29 8.37 -7.00
C ASP A 203 -5.18 8.96 -6.11
N GLY A 204 -4.16 8.17 -5.75
CA GLY A 204 -3.14 8.60 -4.80
C GLY A 204 -3.67 8.78 -3.38
N ASP A 205 -4.73 8.06 -3.00
CA ASP A 205 -5.33 8.16 -1.67
C ASP A 205 -4.35 7.62 -0.61
N ILE A 206 -3.79 8.53 0.18
CA ILE A 206 -2.78 8.21 1.21
C ILE A 206 -3.31 7.26 2.29
N THR A 207 -4.63 7.13 2.44
CA THR A 207 -5.27 6.16 3.34
C THR A 207 -4.93 4.72 2.98
N TYR A 208 -4.64 4.47 1.71
CA TYR A 208 -4.37 3.15 1.15
C TYR A 208 -2.93 3.00 0.64
N ASP A 209 -2.00 3.84 1.10
CA ASP A 209 -0.58 3.83 0.74
C ASP A 209 0.18 2.61 1.31
N THR A 210 -0.19 1.42 0.84
CA THR A 210 0.47 0.15 1.11
C THR A 210 0.53 -0.63 -0.20
N GLY A 211 1.69 -1.20 -0.47
CA GLY A 211 1.91 -2.08 -1.59
C GLY A 211 2.67 -3.35 -1.18
N PHE A 212 2.62 -4.34 -2.05
CA PHE A 212 3.29 -5.61 -1.89
C PHE A 212 4.08 -5.93 -3.15
N ALA A 213 5.34 -6.32 -2.98
CA ALA A 213 6.19 -6.80 -4.06
C ALA A 213 6.39 -8.31 -3.91
N VAL A 214 6.07 -9.07 -4.96
CA VAL A 214 6.50 -10.46 -5.08
C VAL A 214 7.89 -10.45 -5.69
N VAL A 215 8.85 -11.13 -5.08
CA VAL A 215 10.25 -11.10 -5.50
C VAL A 215 10.73 -12.45 -6.04
N SER A 216 11.75 -12.40 -6.90
CA SER A 216 12.43 -13.57 -7.42
C SER A 216 13.14 -14.34 -6.31
N ASN A 217 13.29 -15.65 -6.48
CA ASN A 217 14.20 -16.43 -5.65
C ASN A 217 15.64 -15.93 -5.82
N SER A 218 16.45 -16.07 -4.77
CA SER A 218 17.88 -15.77 -4.82
C SER A 218 18.67 -17.05 -4.54
N SER A 219 19.60 -17.39 -5.42
CA SER A 219 20.44 -18.61 -5.30
C SER A 219 19.64 -19.89 -5.05
N GLY A 220 18.46 -20.02 -5.66
CA GLY A 220 17.59 -21.19 -5.53
C GLY A 220 16.80 -21.30 -4.22
N SER A 221 16.83 -20.28 -3.35
CA SER A 221 16.02 -20.20 -2.13
C SER A 221 14.96 -19.10 -2.24
N THR A 222 13.78 -19.34 -1.65
CA THR A 222 12.73 -18.32 -1.51
C THR A 222 13.20 -17.23 -0.54
N LEU A 223 12.52 -16.08 -0.57
CA LEU A 223 12.81 -15.00 0.37
C LEU A 223 12.60 -15.48 1.81
N THR A 224 11.45 -16.09 2.08
CA THR A 224 11.07 -16.56 3.43
C THR A 224 12.04 -17.60 3.97
N ASP A 225 12.49 -18.55 3.14
CA ASP A 225 13.50 -19.52 3.56
C ASP A 225 14.83 -18.86 3.96
N THR A 226 15.19 -17.79 3.25
CA THR A 226 16.46 -17.10 3.43
C THR A 226 16.44 -16.18 4.65
N VAL A 227 15.38 -15.42 4.87
CA VAL A 227 15.38 -14.34 5.87
C VAL A 227 14.29 -14.45 6.93
N GLY A 228 13.43 -15.46 6.81
CA GLY A 228 12.19 -15.54 7.57
C GLY A 228 11.16 -14.54 7.03
N ALA A 229 10.01 -14.51 7.67
CA ALA A 229 8.92 -13.63 7.30
C ALA A 229 8.10 -13.26 8.53
N SER A 230 7.79 -11.97 8.69
CA SER A 230 6.94 -11.53 9.78
C SER A 230 5.50 -12.02 9.61
N GLY A 231 4.81 -12.23 10.72
CA GLY A 231 3.36 -12.37 10.68
C GLY A 231 2.69 -11.06 10.28
N VAL A 232 1.49 -11.12 9.71
CA VAL A 232 0.69 -9.94 9.36
C VAL A 232 -0.63 -9.94 10.11
N ALA A 233 -1.14 -8.75 10.43
CA ALA A 233 -2.44 -8.56 11.05
C ALA A 233 -3.25 -7.52 10.28
N PHE A 234 -4.56 -7.75 10.16
CA PHE A 234 -5.50 -6.87 9.47
C PHE A 234 -6.74 -6.66 10.33
N ASN A 235 -7.45 -5.56 10.08
CA ASN A 235 -8.68 -5.16 10.77
C ASN A 235 -8.52 -5.17 12.31
N GLN A 236 -7.34 -4.78 12.81
CA GLN A 236 -7.07 -4.70 14.25
C GLN A 236 -7.72 -3.43 14.83
N PRO A 237 -7.90 -3.35 16.16
CA PRO A 237 -8.29 -2.11 16.80
C PRO A 237 -7.32 -0.96 16.46
N ARG A 238 -7.84 0.27 16.48
CA ARG A 238 -7.04 1.48 16.32
C ARG A 238 -6.45 1.89 17.67
N GLY A 239 -5.38 2.70 17.66
CA GLY A 239 -4.76 3.23 18.87
C GLY A 239 -3.82 2.26 19.60
N GLU A 240 -3.43 1.17 18.93
CA GLU A 240 -2.47 0.20 19.45
C GLU A 240 -1.08 0.82 19.66
N TYR A 241 -0.25 0.15 20.47
CA TYR A 241 1.17 0.47 20.58
C TYR A 241 1.95 -0.20 19.44
N TYR A 242 2.86 0.54 18.81
CA TYR A 242 3.68 0.03 17.71
C TYR A 242 5.17 0.24 17.94
N THR A 243 5.96 -0.63 17.31
CA THR A 243 7.37 -0.37 16.98
C THR A 243 7.52 -0.32 15.46
N ALA A 244 7.95 0.82 14.93
CA ALA A 244 8.20 1.02 13.52
C ALA A 244 9.70 0.94 13.21
N PHE A 245 10.04 0.43 12.03
CA PHE A 245 11.42 0.32 11.57
C PHE A 245 11.60 0.93 10.18
N GLY A 246 12.81 1.32 9.81
CA GLY A 246 13.11 1.79 8.45
C GLY A 246 14.55 2.27 8.28
N TYR A 247 14.88 2.63 7.04
CA TYR A 247 16.19 3.13 6.59
C TYR A 247 16.10 4.61 6.17
N PRO A 248 15.89 5.55 7.11
CA PRO A 248 15.81 6.97 6.81
C PRO A 248 17.10 7.48 6.16
N ALA A 249 16.97 8.19 5.05
CA ALA A 249 18.02 8.57 4.12
C ALA A 249 18.20 10.09 3.95
N ALA A 250 17.35 10.90 4.58
CA ALA A 250 17.55 12.34 4.65
C ALA A 250 18.12 12.75 6.03
N SER A 251 18.87 13.85 6.02
CA SER A 251 19.53 14.42 7.22
C SER A 251 18.56 14.53 8.41
N PRO A 252 18.96 14.13 9.63
CA PRO A 252 20.32 13.79 10.06
C PRO A 252 20.74 12.33 9.77
N PHE A 253 19.90 11.54 9.11
CA PHE A 253 20.23 10.18 8.71
C PHE A 253 20.86 10.15 7.32
N ASN A 254 21.47 9.02 6.97
CA ASN A 254 22.18 8.81 5.71
C ASN A 254 21.72 7.56 4.94
N GLY A 255 20.70 6.84 5.43
CA GLY A 255 20.12 5.69 4.74
C GLY A 255 20.85 4.38 4.96
N GLU A 256 21.97 4.39 5.69
CA GLU A 256 22.90 3.25 5.74
C GLU A 256 22.63 2.27 6.88
N THR A 257 21.77 2.62 7.84
CA THR A 257 21.52 1.80 9.04
C THR A 257 20.04 1.72 9.37
N LEU A 258 19.63 0.60 9.96
CA LEU A 258 18.26 0.39 10.40
C LEU A 258 17.98 1.23 11.65
N GLN A 259 16.86 1.94 11.62
CA GLN A 259 16.36 2.79 12.71
C GLN A 259 15.02 2.26 13.21
N SER A 260 14.64 2.69 14.41
CA SER A 260 13.33 2.36 14.99
C SER A 260 12.69 3.54 15.74
N CYS A 261 11.37 3.52 15.75
CA CYS A 261 10.50 4.40 16.53
C CYS A 261 9.48 3.55 17.29
N ALA A 262 8.94 4.05 18.39
CA ALA A 262 7.87 3.34 19.09
C ALA A 262 6.91 4.31 19.79
N GLY A 263 5.64 3.94 19.86
CA GLY A 263 4.61 4.76 20.50
C GLY A 263 3.21 4.21 20.29
N SER A 264 2.28 4.70 21.11
CA SER A 264 0.85 4.50 20.90
C SER A 264 0.38 5.34 19.72
N ALA A 265 -0.40 4.71 18.84
CA ALA A 265 -0.91 5.38 17.67
C ALA A 265 -2.06 6.34 18.03
N SER A 266 -2.12 7.49 17.37
CA SER A 266 -3.24 8.44 17.44
C SER A 266 -3.83 8.65 16.06
N ALA A 267 -5.06 9.16 15.99
CA ALA A 267 -5.67 9.50 14.71
C ALA A 267 -4.92 10.64 14.01
N ASP A 268 -5.02 10.69 12.68
CA ASP A 268 -4.61 11.86 11.90
C ASP A 268 -5.30 13.13 12.43
N PRO A 269 -4.54 14.13 12.92
CA PRO A 269 -5.10 15.33 13.54
C PRO A 269 -5.86 16.24 12.57
N PHE A 270 -5.66 16.09 11.25
CA PHE A 270 -6.36 16.89 10.24
C PHE A 270 -7.56 16.16 9.63
N GLY A 271 -7.75 14.88 9.95
CA GLY A 271 -8.83 14.07 9.39
C GLY A 271 -8.77 13.95 7.86
N GLN A 272 -7.58 14.12 7.27
CA GLN A 272 -7.34 14.05 5.82
C GLN A 272 -6.98 12.63 5.35
N SER A 273 -7.05 11.65 6.25
CA SER A 273 -6.88 10.23 5.94
C SER A 273 -7.41 9.39 7.11
N GLN A 274 -7.56 8.08 6.91
CA GLN A 274 -7.75 7.13 8.03
C GLN A 274 -6.43 6.56 8.57
N SER A 275 -5.31 7.24 8.36
CA SER A 275 -4.01 6.85 8.89
C SER A 275 -3.92 7.03 10.40
N GLN A 276 -2.89 6.45 11.01
CA GLN A 276 -2.57 6.65 12.42
C GLN A 276 -1.13 7.15 12.56
N GLY A 277 -0.88 8.03 13.53
CA GLY A 277 0.42 8.62 13.79
C GLY A 277 1.09 8.06 15.04
N ILE A 278 2.40 7.81 14.98
CA ILE A 278 3.24 7.53 16.16
C ILE A 278 4.38 8.53 16.25
N SER A 279 4.87 8.78 17.47
CA SER A 279 6.07 9.61 17.68
C SER A 279 7.29 8.96 17.00
N CYS A 280 7.83 9.62 15.98
CA CYS A 280 8.94 9.11 15.19
C CYS A 280 9.72 10.22 14.50
N ASN A 281 11.05 10.16 14.59
CA ASN A 281 11.96 11.13 13.95
C ASN A 281 12.57 10.61 12.64
N MET A 282 12.22 9.41 12.17
CA MET A 282 12.72 8.91 10.90
C MET A 282 12.31 9.82 9.75
N THR A 283 13.24 10.06 8.83
CA THR A 283 13.05 10.84 7.59
C THR A 283 12.78 9.91 6.40
N GLY A 284 12.52 10.44 5.20
CA GLY A 284 12.25 9.57 4.07
C GLY A 284 13.39 8.68 3.67
N GLY A 285 13.03 7.64 2.92
CA GLY A 285 13.79 6.39 2.86
C GLY A 285 13.33 5.39 3.93
N SER A 286 12.77 5.86 5.05
CA SER A 286 12.08 4.99 6.01
C SER A 286 10.71 4.51 5.51
N SER A 287 10.12 5.21 4.52
CA SER A 287 8.87 4.84 3.87
C SER A 287 8.80 3.37 3.48
N GLY A 288 7.65 2.74 3.69
CA GLY A 288 7.42 1.31 3.50
C GLY A 288 7.97 0.41 4.61
N GLY A 289 8.75 0.96 5.54
CA GLY A 289 9.25 0.21 6.68
C GLY A 289 8.12 -0.25 7.61
N PRO A 290 8.24 -1.43 8.24
CA PRO A 290 7.12 -2.09 8.91
C PRO A 290 6.76 -1.44 10.25
N TRP A 291 5.48 -1.43 10.59
CA TRP A 291 4.98 -1.22 11.94
C TRP A 291 4.53 -2.54 12.55
N PHE A 292 5.18 -2.95 13.63
CA PHE A 292 4.82 -4.13 14.40
C PHE A 292 3.97 -3.77 15.61
N LEU A 293 2.93 -4.56 15.88
CA LEU A 293 2.12 -4.44 17.10
C LEU A 293 2.97 -4.74 18.34
N GLY A 294 2.95 -3.88 19.34
CA GLY A 294 3.74 -4.02 20.56
C GLY A 294 5.21 -3.62 20.38
N SER A 295 6.09 -4.28 21.12
CA SER A 295 7.51 -3.97 21.15
C SER A 295 8.35 -4.89 20.24
N GLY A 296 9.32 -4.29 19.55
CA GLY A 296 10.33 -5.02 18.77
C GLY A 296 9.85 -5.48 17.39
N SER A 297 10.67 -6.31 16.73
CA SER A 297 10.51 -6.68 15.32
C SER A 297 9.85 -8.04 15.06
N SER A 298 9.56 -8.82 16.11
CA SER A 298 9.09 -10.21 15.96
C SER A 298 7.58 -10.38 16.06
N SER A 299 6.84 -9.29 16.26
CA SER A 299 5.37 -9.31 16.36
C SER A 299 4.72 -9.26 14.96
N TYR A 300 3.40 -9.14 14.92
CA TYR A 300 2.65 -9.00 13.67
C TYR A 300 2.79 -7.59 13.10
N GLN A 301 3.14 -7.50 11.83
CA GLN A 301 3.08 -6.25 11.09
C GLN A 301 1.63 -5.85 10.84
N ASN A 302 1.29 -4.58 11.05
CA ASN A 302 -0.08 -4.07 10.92
C ASN A 302 -0.15 -2.64 10.36
N SER A 303 0.97 -2.10 9.87
CA SER A 303 1.03 -0.88 9.04
C SER A 303 2.43 -0.76 8.39
N VAL A 304 2.66 0.33 7.69
CA VAL A 304 3.95 0.75 7.12
C VAL A 304 4.18 2.24 7.40
N ASN A 305 5.44 2.68 7.44
CA ASN A 305 5.78 4.10 7.37
C ASN A 305 5.28 4.65 6.03
N SER A 306 4.45 5.69 6.01
CA SER A 306 3.91 6.26 4.77
C SER A 306 4.32 7.72 4.62
N PHE A 307 3.86 8.60 5.50
CA PHE A 307 4.08 10.04 5.35
C PHE A 307 4.24 10.77 6.69
N GLY A 308 4.60 12.05 6.60
CA GLY A 308 4.61 13.00 7.72
C GLY A 308 4.06 14.36 7.29
N TYR A 309 3.57 15.14 8.25
CA TYR A 309 3.17 16.54 8.00
C TYR A 309 4.26 17.50 8.46
N ASN A 310 4.55 18.54 7.67
CA ASN A 310 5.50 19.59 8.07
C ASN A 310 5.08 20.31 9.37
N SER A 311 3.77 20.41 9.62
CA SER A 311 3.19 21.03 10.81
C SER A 311 3.14 20.10 12.03
N VAL A 312 3.25 18.78 11.84
CA VAL A 312 3.19 17.77 12.91
C VAL A 312 4.56 17.12 13.04
N ARG A 313 5.44 17.79 13.78
CA ARG A 313 6.84 17.38 13.93
C ARG A 313 6.95 15.99 14.56
N ASN A 314 8.01 15.27 14.18
CA ASN A 314 8.40 13.99 14.76
C ASN A 314 7.23 12.99 14.85
N THR A 315 6.40 12.92 13.83
CA THR A 315 5.29 11.98 13.75
C THR A 315 5.34 11.26 12.40
N MET A 316 5.35 9.94 12.44
CA MET A 316 5.21 9.10 11.26
C MET A 316 3.78 8.61 11.19
N PHE A 317 3.14 8.78 10.05
CA PHE A 317 1.81 8.24 9.78
C PHE A 317 1.93 6.95 8.97
N GLY A 318 1.11 5.98 9.33
CA GLY A 318 0.94 4.73 8.61
C GLY A 318 -0.54 4.45 8.32
N PRO A 319 -0.86 3.88 7.15
CA PRO A 319 -2.23 3.57 6.77
C PRO A 319 -2.81 2.48 7.67
N TYR A 320 -4.13 2.51 7.84
CA TYR A 320 -4.82 1.45 8.55
C TYR A 320 -4.93 0.21 7.66
N TRP A 321 -4.35 -0.91 8.09
CA TRP A 321 -4.48 -2.19 7.40
C TRP A 321 -5.86 -2.82 7.60
N GLY A 322 -6.84 -2.26 6.87
CA GLY A 322 -8.21 -2.72 6.77
C GLY A 322 -8.41 -3.75 5.65
N SER A 323 -9.64 -3.89 5.19
CA SER A 323 -10.04 -4.98 4.27
C SER A 323 -9.47 -4.80 2.86
N VAL A 324 -9.38 -3.58 2.35
CA VAL A 324 -8.79 -3.28 1.03
C VAL A 324 -7.31 -3.68 0.99
N ILE A 325 -6.52 -3.28 2.00
CA ILE A 325 -5.09 -3.65 2.08
C ILE A 325 -4.93 -5.15 2.33
N GLN A 326 -5.84 -5.77 3.10
CA GLN A 326 -5.86 -7.23 3.26
C GLN A 326 -6.06 -7.95 1.93
N GLN A 327 -6.90 -7.41 1.05
CA GLN A 327 -7.14 -7.97 -0.27
C GLN A 327 -5.92 -7.81 -1.20
N ALA A 328 -5.24 -6.65 -1.17
CA ALA A 328 -3.98 -6.45 -1.88
C ALA A 328 -2.92 -7.48 -1.44
N TYR A 329 -2.81 -7.73 -0.13
CA TYR A 329 -1.96 -8.79 0.42
C TYR A 329 -2.38 -10.18 -0.08
N GLN A 330 -3.67 -10.51 -0.03
CA GLN A 330 -4.19 -11.80 -0.50
C GLN A 330 -3.94 -12.03 -1.98
N ASN A 331 -3.98 -10.98 -2.80
CA ASN A 331 -3.64 -11.05 -4.22
C ASN A 331 -2.14 -11.35 -4.40
N ALA A 332 -1.27 -10.58 -3.73
CA ALA A 332 0.18 -10.71 -3.85
C ALA A 332 0.75 -12.01 -3.28
N GLN A 333 0.12 -12.61 -2.27
CA GLN A 333 0.72 -13.73 -1.53
C GLN A 333 0.58 -15.10 -2.21
N ASN A 334 -0.12 -15.19 -3.35
CA ASN A 334 -0.37 -16.42 -4.10
C ASN A 334 0.72 -16.74 -5.14
#